data_AF-A0A3D4CP83-F1
#
_entry.id   AF-A0A3D4CP83-F1
#
_cell.length_a   1.000
_cell.length_b   1.000
_cell.length_c   1.000
_cell.angle_alpha   90.00
_cell.angle_beta   90.00
_cell.angle_gamma   90.00
#
_symmetry.space_group_name_H-M   'P 1'
#
loop_
_entity.id
_entity.type
_entity.pdbx_description
1 polymer ?
#
loop_
_entity_poly.entity_id
_entity_poly.type
_entity_poly.pdbx_seq_one_letter_code
_entity_poly.pdbx_strand_id
1 'polypeptide(L)'
;MPVAAEELPGIEAQVRGEWISYRGDRFDIRRITADKVTTNFYEWNGRPLYERTSNLKMEVLGSGERKTVVGKGAEWHYLAGGKAPEDS
;
A
#
# COMPACT_ATOMS: atom_id res chain seq x y z
N MET A 1 -31.81 -14.68 -5.86
CA MET A 1 -31.48 -13.44 -5.13
C MET A 1 -30.23 -12.85 -5.78
N PRO A 2 -30.25 -11.65 -6.36
CA PRO A 2 -29.02 -11.04 -6.85
C PRO A 2 -28.21 -10.58 -5.63
N VAL A 3 -26.97 -11.04 -5.54
CA VAL A 3 -26.03 -10.60 -4.52
C VAL A 3 -25.72 -9.15 -4.83
N ALA A 4 -26.05 -8.23 -3.92
CA ALA A 4 -25.66 -6.84 -4.03
C ALA A 4 -24.14 -6.79 -4.23
N ALA A 5 -23.68 -6.15 -5.30
CA ALA A 5 -22.28 -5.85 -5.47
C ALA A 5 -21.85 -5.03 -4.26
N GLU A 6 -21.11 -5.63 -3.32
CA GLU A 6 -20.47 -4.91 -2.22
C GLU A 6 -19.70 -3.74 -2.85
N GLU A 7 -20.07 -2.51 -2.49
CA GLU A 7 -19.37 -1.31 -2.94
C GLU A 7 -17.91 -1.43 -2.51
N LEU A 8 -17.03 -1.74 -3.47
CA LEU A 8 -15.61 -1.85 -3.19
C LEU A 8 -15.11 -0.50 -2.68
N PRO A 9 -14.39 -0.48 -1.54
CA PRO A 9 -13.92 0.75 -0.93
C PRO A 9 -13.17 1.61 -1.95
N GLY A 10 -13.41 2.91 -1.89
CA GLY A 10 -12.74 3.94 -2.69
C GLY A 10 -11.23 3.72 -2.78
N ILE A 11 -10.59 4.15 -3.87
CA ILE A 11 -9.11 4.21 -3.95
C ILE A 11 -8.57 4.99 -2.75
N GLU A 12 -9.25 6.07 -2.35
CA GLU A 12 -8.94 6.85 -1.16
C GLU A 12 -8.90 6.03 0.13
N ALA A 13 -9.76 5.00 0.25
CA ALA A 13 -9.76 4.12 1.41
C ALA A 13 -8.67 3.05 1.31
N GLN A 14 -8.34 2.59 0.09
CA GLN A 14 -7.31 1.57 -0.14
C GLN A 14 -5.88 2.09 0.06
N VAL A 15 -5.62 3.37 -0.24
CA VAL A 15 -4.27 3.95 -0.08
C VAL A 15 -3.97 4.37 1.36
N ARG A 16 -4.98 4.46 2.24
CA ARG A 16 -4.79 4.83 3.65
C ARG A 16 -4.03 3.74 4.39
N GLY A 17 -3.19 4.16 5.32
CA GLY A 17 -2.35 3.26 6.11
C GLY A 17 -0.89 3.65 6.07
N GLU A 18 -0.03 2.71 6.47
CA GLU A 18 1.42 2.88 6.51
C GLU A 18 2.06 2.04 5.41
N TRP A 19 2.94 2.69 4.66
CA TRP A 19 3.63 2.12 3.51
C TRP A 19 5.12 2.24 3.73
N ILE A 20 5.84 1.15 3.55
CA ILE A 20 7.30 1.17 3.51
C ILE A 20 7.78 1.10 2.07
N SER A 21 8.70 1.99 1.71
CA SER A 21 9.39 1.98 0.43
C SER A 21 10.87 1.80 0.66
N TYR A 22 11.48 0.83 -0.02
CA TYR A 22 12.91 0.55 0.05
C TYR A 22 13.64 1.17 -1.14
N ARG A 23 14.78 1.80 -0.88
CA ARG A 23 15.61 2.50 -1.87
C ARG A 23 17.08 2.24 -1.61
N GLY A 24 17.60 1.09 -2.03
CA GLY A 24 19.02 0.76 -1.93
C GLY A 24 19.55 0.82 -0.50
N ASP A 25 20.16 1.94 -0.12
CA ASP A 25 20.76 2.23 1.19
C ASP A 25 19.80 2.89 2.19
N ARG A 26 18.53 3.08 1.82
CA ARG A 26 17.54 3.85 2.59
C ARG A 26 16.17 3.23 2.52
N PHE A 27 15.31 3.65 3.44
CA PHE A 27 13.88 3.38 3.35
C PHE A 27 13.06 4.59 3.80
N ASP A 28 11.83 4.69 3.31
CA ASP A 28 10.86 5.67 3.74
C ASP A 28 9.58 5.01 4.27
N ILE A 29 9.08 5.48 5.41
CA ILE A 29 7.79 5.10 5.97
C ILE A 29 6.81 6.24 5.71
N ARG A 30 5.80 5.97 4.90
CA ARG A 30 4.76 6.92 4.52
C ARG A 30 3.44 6.54 5.17
N ARG A 31 2.90 7.46 5.97
CA ARG A 31 1.57 7.38 6.55
C ARG A 31 0.61 8.25 5.75
N ILE A 32 -0.43 7.63 5.21
CA ILE A 32 -1.48 8.28 4.41
C ILE A 32 -2.78 8.26 5.22
N THR A 33 -3.27 9.45 5.59
CA THR A 33 -4.60 9.66 6.19
C THR A 33 -5.56 10.22 5.14
N ALA A 34 -6.79 10.56 5.53
CA ALA A 34 -7.79 11.12 4.63
C ALA A 34 -7.37 12.50 4.07
N ASP A 35 -6.58 13.24 4.82
CA ASP A 35 -6.32 14.67 4.65
C ASP A 35 -4.82 15.00 4.56
N LYS A 36 -3.94 14.05 4.88
CA LYS A 36 -2.52 14.30 5.06
C LYS A 36 -1.67 13.10 4.69
N VAL A 37 -0.48 13.38 4.19
CA VAL A 37 0.60 12.42 4.03
C VAL A 37 1.80 12.87 4.85
N THR A 38 2.31 11.98 5.70
CA THR A 38 3.58 12.17 6.40
C THR A 38 4.54 11.09 5.95
N THR A 39 5.76 11.47 5.58
CA THR A 39 6.83 10.53 5.19
C THR A 39 8.04 10.77 6.07
N ASN A 40 8.49 9.72 6.74
CA ASN A 40 9.73 9.69 7.50
C ASN A 40 10.80 8.97 6.67
N PHE A 41 11.97 9.58 6.53
CA PHE A 41 13.09 9.04 5.77
C PHE A 41 14.16 8.51 6.71
N TYR A 42 14.71 7.34 6.39
CA TYR A 42 15.70 6.66 7.20
C TYR A 42 16.89 6.18 6.36
N GLU A 43 18.07 6.13 6.96
CA GLU A 43 19.16 5.27 6.50
C GLU A 43 18.80 3.80 6.73
N TRP A 44 19.47 2.88 6.02
CA TRP A 44 19.26 1.44 6.18
C TRP A 44 19.46 0.93 7.61
N ASN A 45 20.34 1.57 8.38
CA ASN A 45 20.59 1.25 9.80
C ASN A 45 19.46 1.73 10.74
N GLY A 46 18.38 2.32 10.22
CA GLY A 46 17.26 2.85 10.99
C GLY A 46 17.46 4.28 11.52
N ARG A 47 18.58 4.94 11.21
CA ARG A 47 18.81 6.34 11.60
C ARG A 47 17.83 7.25 10.86
N PRO A 48 17.07 8.10 11.58
CA PRO A 48 16.18 9.06 10.93
C PRO A 48 17.00 10.15 10.22
N LEU A 49 16.58 10.51 9.01
CA LEU A 49 17.17 11.56 8.19
C LEU A 49 16.35 12.85 8.32
N TYR A 50 15.08 12.81 7.91
CA TYR A 50 14.16 13.94 7.98
C TYR A 50 12.71 13.47 7.82
N GLU A 51 11.76 14.36 8.15
CA GLU A 51 10.33 14.16 7.95
C GLU A 51 9.81 15.16 6.90
N ARG A 52 8.88 14.71 6.05
CA ARG A 52 8.08 15.59 5.20
C ARG A 52 6.60 15.33 5.42
N THR A 53 5.85 16.40 5.69
CA THR A 53 4.39 16.39 5.75
C THR A 53 3.81 17.19 4.58
N SER A 54 2.70 16.72 4.03
CA SER A 54 1.96 17.41 2.96
C SER A 54 0.46 17.18 3.13
N ASN A 55 -0.33 18.24 2.93
CA ASN A 55 -1.78 18.12 2.89
C ASN A 55 -2.17 17.34 1.63
N LEU A 56 -3.10 16.41 1.77
CA LEU A 56 -3.59 15.57 0.69
C LEU A 56 -5.01 16.00 0.35
N LYS A 57 -5.19 16.45 -0.90
CA LYS A 57 -6.52 16.60 -1.51
C LYS A 57 -6.60 15.60 -2.63
N MET A 58 -7.20 14.44 -2.37
CA MET A 58 -7.48 13.46 -3.43
C MET A 58 -8.72 13.92 -4.17
N GLU A 59 -8.58 14.12 -5.47
CA GLU A 59 -9.71 14.35 -6.37
C GLU A 59 -9.88 13.08 -7.22
N VAL A 60 -11.07 12.47 -7.15
CA VAL A 60 -11.39 11.31 -7.99
C VAL A 60 -11.62 11.81 -9.42
N LEU A 61 -10.57 11.77 -10.23
CA LEU A 61 -10.57 12.32 -11.60
C LEU A 61 -11.08 11.35 -12.68
N GLY A 62 -11.58 10.16 -12.33
CA GLY A 62 -12.03 9.19 -13.33
C GLY A 62 -13.02 8.13 -12.83
N SER A 63 -14.00 7.83 -13.67
CA SER A 63 -14.95 6.72 -13.53
C SER A 63 -14.43 5.51 -14.34
N GLY A 64 -13.40 4.84 -13.84
CA GLY A 64 -12.98 3.54 -14.35
C GLY A 64 -13.74 2.41 -13.64
N GLU A 65 -14.17 1.40 -14.38
CA GLU A 65 -14.78 0.19 -13.79
C GLU A 65 -13.74 -0.50 -12.88
N ARG A 66 -13.99 -0.54 -11.56
CA ARG A 66 -13.11 -1.22 -10.61
C ARG A 66 -13.29 -2.73 -10.74
N LYS A 67 -12.21 -3.44 -11.03
CA LYS A 67 -12.16 -4.90 -10.98
C LYS A 67 -11.28 -5.34 -9.83
N THR A 68 -11.81 -6.17 -8.95
CA THR A 68 -11.02 -6.85 -7.92
C THR A 68 -10.14 -7.89 -8.59
N VAL A 69 -8.82 -7.67 -8.57
CA VAL A 69 -7.85 -8.60 -9.19
C VAL A 69 -7.67 -9.86 -8.33
N VAL A 70 -7.86 -9.76 -7.02
CA VAL A 70 -7.66 -10.85 -6.06
C VAL A 70 -8.90 -10.98 -5.18
N GLY A 71 -9.64 -12.08 -5.34
CA GLY A 71 -10.86 -12.35 -4.59
C GLY A 71 -10.59 -12.69 -3.11
N LYS A 72 -11.63 -12.52 -2.29
CA LYS A 72 -11.62 -12.94 -0.87
C LYS A 72 -11.41 -14.46 -0.80
N GLY A 73 -10.39 -14.91 -0.08
CA GLY A 73 -10.00 -16.33 0.02
C GLY A 73 -9.02 -16.80 -1.06
N ALA A 74 -8.45 -15.90 -1.87
CA ALA A 74 -7.37 -16.26 -2.78
C ALA A 74 -6.13 -16.72 -2.00
N GLU A 75 -5.72 -17.95 -2.26
CA GLU A 75 -4.47 -18.50 -1.74
C GLU A 75 -3.31 -18.03 -2.62
N TRP A 76 -2.26 -17.52 -1.97
CA TRP A 76 -1.05 -17.09 -2.65
C TRP A 76 -0.12 -18.28 -2.80
N HIS A 77 0.03 -18.78 -4.03
CA HIS A 77 1.07 -19.76 -4.32
C HIS A 77 2.40 -19.02 -4.50
N TYR A 78 3.35 -19.28 -3.60
CA TYR A 78 4.73 -18.80 -3.74
C TYR A 78 5.30 -19.34 -5.06
N LEU A 79 5.63 -18.44 -6.00
CA LEU A 79 6.04 -18.79 -7.37
C LEU A 79 7.46 -19.41 -7.47
N ALA A 80 8.11 -19.75 -6.36
CA ALA A 80 9.40 -20.45 -6.37
C ALA A 80 9.26 -21.99 -6.48
N GLY A 81 8.23 -22.47 -7.18
CA GLY A 81 8.05 -23.90 -7.48
C GLY A 81 7.91 -24.80 -6.24
N GLY A 82 7.32 -24.29 -5.15
CA GLY A 82 7.09 -25.08 -3.94
C GLY A 82 8.31 -25.30 -3.06
N LYS A 83 9.44 -24.64 -3.32
CA LYS A 83 10.59 -24.67 -2.41
C LYS A 83 10.37 -23.70 -1.26
N ALA A 84 10.52 -24.20 -0.03
CA ALA A 84 10.55 -23.36 1.16
C ALA A 84 11.73 -22.39 1.04
N PRO A 85 11.59 -21.13 1.51
CA PRO A 85 12.73 -20.22 1.59
C PRO A 85 13.81 -20.84 2.49
N GLU A 86 15.02 -20.95 1.97
CA GLU A 86 16.20 -21.33 2.75
C GLU A 86 16.83 -20.06 3.29
N ASP A 87 17.05 -20.00 4.60
CA ASP A 87 17.84 -18.95 5.22
C ASP A 87 19.31 -19.12 4.77
N SER A 88 19.78 -18.19 3.94
CA SER A 88 21.20 -18.06 3.57
C SER A 88 21.95 -17.22 4.57
#